data_AF-A0A8X6GM95-F1
#
_entry.id   AF-A0A8X6GM95-F1
#
_cell.length_a   1.000
_cell.length_b   1.000
_cell.length_c   1.000
_cell.angle_alpha   90.00
_cell.angle_beta   90.00
_cell.angle_gamma   90.00
#
_symmetry.space_group_name_H-M   'P 1'
#
loop_
_entity.id
_entity.type
_entity.pdbx_description
1 polymer ?
#
loop_
_entity_poly.entity_id
_entity_poly.type
_entity_poly.pdbx_seq_one_letter_code
_entity_poly.pdbx_strand_id
1 'polypeptide(L)'
;MGLPKLSAEEARKRQKEYLRKWRKKPENKQKRREIEKKRQTIYRELGKSGECVKKYRSDPVKYERQMALQRERRARKRQNDQIGSDRKRLRLDEESEVLWDKTRSKYLQAISDGPIHQCICCDRLWFKHSISHQSKMGLQKKKILQVP
;
A
#
# COMPACT_ATOMS: atom_id res chain seq x y z
N MET A 1 17.90 8.00 22.00
CA MET A 1 16.45 8.13 22.26
C MET A 1 15.72 8.17 20.91
N GLY A 2 15.26 7.02 20.41
CA GLY A 2 14.58 6.94 19.11
C GLY A 2 13.14 7.45 19.21
N LEU A 3 12.75 8.39 18.36
CA LEU A 3 11.38 8.88 18.27
C LEU A 3 10.41 7.70 18.01
N PRO A 4 9.35 7.54 18.82
CA PRO A 4 8.37 6.48 18.60
C PRO A 4 7.72 6.70 17.22
N LYS A 5 7.82 5.67 16.37
CA LYS A 5 7.17 5.68 15.05
C LYS A 5 5.66 5.78 15.29
N LEU A 6 5.09 6.93 14.91
CA LEU A 6 3.64 7.15 14.96
C LEU A 6 2.92 6.02 14.24
N SER A 7 1.79 5.59 14.80
CA SER A 7 0.94 4.61 14.14
C SER A 7 0.52 5.15 12.76
N ALA A 8 0.31 4.25 11.79
CA ALA A 8 -0.08 4.64 10.43
C ALA A 8 -1.36 5.50 10.40
N GLU A 9 -2.25 5.30 11.37
CA GLU A 9 -3.49 6.05 11.52
C GLU A 9 -3.25 7.47 12.04
N GLU A 10 -2.36 7.64 13.02
CA GLU A 10 -1.98 8.96 13.54
C GLU A 10 -1.18 9.78 12.53
N ALA A 11 -0.29 9.14 11.77
CA ALA A 11 0.44 9.79 10.68
C ALA A 11 -0.53 10.35 9.62
N ARG A 12 -1.58 9.59 9.28
CA ARG A 12 -2.64 10.05 8.36
C ARG A 12 -3.46 11.20 8.95
N LYS A 13 -3.81 11.14 10.24
CA LYS A 13 -4.53 12.24 10.91
C LYS A 13 -3.70 13.53 10.89
N ARG A 14 -2.41 13.44 11.24
CA ARG A 14 -1.47 14.59 11.21
C ARG A 14 -1.29 15.17 9.81
N GLN A 15 -1.16 14.34 8.78
CA GLN A 15 -1.09 14.81 7.38
C GLN A 15 -2.38 15.54 6.95
N LYS A 16 -3.55 14.99 7.28
CA LYS A 16 -4.84 15.64 6.97
C LYS A 16 -4.97 17.00 7.66
N GLU A 17 -4.57 17.08 8.92
CA GLU A 17 -4.62 18.33 9.68
C GLU A 17 -3.62 19.36 9.15
N TYR A 18 -2.40 18.92 8.83
CA TYR A 18 -1.39 19.75 8.17
C TYR A 18 -1.91 20.34 6.85
N LEU A 19 -2.50 19.51 5.99
CA LEU A 19 -3.09 19.98 4.73
C LEU A 19 -4.27 20.94 4.96
N ARG A 20 -5.09 20.73 5.98
CA ARG A 20 -6.17 21.65 6.37
C ARG A 20 -5.61 23.01 6.79
N LYS A 21 -4.59 23.05 7.66
CA LYS A 21 -3.93 24.29 8.10
C LYS A 21 -3.24 24.98 6.91
N TRP A 22 -2.56 24.22 6.05
CA TRP A 22 -1.90 24.73 4.86
C TRP A 22 -2.89 25.39 3.88
N ARG A 23 -4.07 24.80 3.65
CA ARG A 23 -5.12 25.37 2.79
C ARG A 23 -5.74 26.67 3.31
N LYS A 24 -5.70 26.90 4.62
CA LYS A 24 -6.24 28.11 5.26
C LYS A 24 -5.30 29.32 5.15
N LYS A 25 -4.01 29.12 4.83
CA LYS A 25 -3.05 30.21 4.67
C LYS A 25 -3.44 31.11 3.49
N PRO A 26 -3.42 32.45 3.65
CA PRO A 26 -3.87 33.40 2.61
C PRO A 26 -3.05 33.29 1.31
N GLU A 27 -1.74 33.09 1.40
CA GLU A 27 -0.85 32.87 0.25
C GLU A 27 -1.27 31.67 -0.61
N ASN A 28 -1.70 30.57 0.03
CA ASN A 28 -2.13 29.38 -0.68
C ASN A 28 -3.51 29.57 -1.33
N LYS A 29 -4.38 30.37 -0.72
CA LYS A 29 -5.66 30.76 -1.32
C LYS A 29 -5.44 31.59 -2.60
N GLN A 30 -4.44 32.48 -2.58
CA GLN A 30 -4.05 33.28 -3.74
C GLN A 30 -3.42 32.43 -4.85
N LYS A 31 -2.48 31.55 -4.52
CA LYS A 31 -1.91 30.57 -5.46
C LYS A 31 -2.97 29.69 -6.11
N ARG A 32 -4.00 29.26 -5.37
CA ARG A 32 -5.13 28.49 -5.93
C ARG A 32 -5.94 29.32 -6.94
N ARG A 33 -6.22 30.58 -6.62
CA ARG A 33 -6.93 31.50 -7.55
C ARG A 33 -6.11 31.75 -8.82
N GLU A 34 -4.80 31.86 -8.72
CA GLU A 34 -3.92 32.00 -9.89
C GLU A 34 -3.91 30.73 -10.74
N ILE A 35 -3.83 29.54 -10.13
CA ILE A 35 -3.92 28.27 -10.84
C ILE A 35 -5.29 28.13 -11.53
N GLU A 36 -6.36 28.55 -10.87
CA GLU A 36 -7.71 28.53 -11.43
C GLU A 36 -7.86 29.50 -12.60
N LYS A 37 -7.33 30.73 -12.47
CA LYS A 37 -7.24 31.68 -13.59
C LYS A 37 -6.44 31.11 -14.76
N LYS A 38 -5.28 30.50 -14.50
CA LYS A 38 -4.45 29.83 -15.53
C LYS A 38 -5.20 28.68 -16.20
N ARG A 39 -5.95 27.88 -15.44
CA ARG A 39 -6.80 26.83 -16.00
C ARG A 39 -7.90 27.44 -16.87
N GLN A 40 -8.53 28.51 -16.41
CA GLN A 40 -9.62 29.17 -17.13
C GLN A 40 -9.12 29.85 -18.41
N THR A 41 -7.92 30.42 -18.43
CA THR A 41 -7.27 30.92 -19.66
C THR A 41 -6.95 29.78 -20.61
N ILE A 42 -6.37 28.67 -20.12
CA ILE A 42 -6.13 27.46 -20.92
C ILE A 42 -7.45 26.92 -21.50
N TYR A 43 -8.53 26.87 -20.72
CA TYR A 43 -9.84 26.45 -21.21
C TYR A 43 -10.47 27.44 -22.20
N ARG A 44 -10.19 28.74 -22.09
CA ARG A 44 -10.62 29.74 -23.10
C ARG A 44 -9.80 29.65 -24.38
N GLU A 45 -8.51 29.38 -24.27
CA GLU A 45 -7.63 29.08 -25.43
C GLU A 45 -8.06 27.77 -26.12
N LEU A 46 -8.37 26.73 -25.34
CA LEU A 46 -8.93 25.48 -25.84
C LEU A 46 -10.40 25.62 -26.29
N GLY A 47 -11.17 26.54 -25.73
CA GLY A 47 -12.54 26.85 -26.15
C GLY A 47 -12.58 27.57 -27.48
N LYS A 48 -11.65 28.51 -27.72
CA LYS A 48 -11.35 29.07 -29.04
C LYS A 48 -10.81 28.00 -30.01
N SER A 49 -10.26 26.91 -29.48
CA SER A 49 -9.89 25.74 -30.28
C SER A 49 -11.08 24.91 -30.78
N GLY A 50 -12.34 25.25 -30.45
CA GLY A 50 -13.51 24.66 -31.11
C GLY A 50 -13.54 24.92 -32.63
N GLU A 51 -12.99 26.05 -33.09
CA GLU A 51 -12.69 26.29 -34.52
C GLU A 51 -11.40 25.60 -34.99
N CYS A 52 -10.43 25.38 -34.10
CA CYS A 52 -9.18 24.65 -34.39
C CYS A 52 -9.42 23.14 -34.59
N VAL A 53 -10.34 22.52 -33.83
CA VAL A 53 -10.73 21.11 -34.00
C VAL A 53 -11.39 20.90 -35.38
N LYS A 54 -12.08 21.91 -35.92
CA LYS A 54 -12.61 21.89 -37.29
C LYS A 54 -11.50 22.08 -38.35
N LYS A 55 -10.49 22.92 -38.08
CA LYS A 55 -9.33 23.12 -38.99
C LYS A 55 -8.26 22.01 -38.96
N TYR A 56 -8.13 21.23 -37.88
CA TYR A 56 -7.13 20.16 -37.79
C TYR A 56 -7.55 18.86 -38.49
N ARG A 57 -8.85 18.71 -38.79
CA ARG A 57 -9.38 17.57 -39.57
C ARG A 57 -9.18 17.73 -41.08
N SER A 58 -8.77 18.92 -41.53
CA SER A 58 -8.56 19.26 -42.95
C SER A 58 -7.20 18.83 -43.51
N ASP A 59 -6.22 18.52 -42.65
CA ASP A 59 -4.90 18.00 -43.05
C ASP A 59 -4.76 16.55 -42.54
N PRO A 60 -5.12 15.54 -43.38
CA PRO A 60 -5.17 14.14 -42.96
C PRO A 60 -3.82 13.62 -42.47
N VAL A 61 -2.71 14.14 -43.02
CA VAL A 61 -1.35 13.70 -42.66
C VAL A 61 -0.98 14.13 -41.24
N LYS A 62 -1.30 15.38 -40.86
CA LYS A 62 -1.05 15.85 -39.49
C LYS A 62 -1.96 15.17 -38.48
N TYR A 63 -3.21 14.89 -38.84
CA TYR A 63 -4.16 14.19 -38.00
C TYR A 63 -3.71 12.75 -37.72
N GLU A 64 -3.31 12.00 -38.75
CA GLU A 64 -2.78 10.64 -38.59
C GLU A 64 -1.52 10.61 -37.73
N ARG A 65 -0.58 11.54 -37.95
CA ARG A 65 0.64 11.64 -37.15
C ARG A 65 0.33 11.88 -35.67
N GLN A 66 -0.65 12.72 -35.36
CA GLN A 66 -1.07 12.98 -33.99
C GLN A 66 -1.75 11.76 -33.36
N MET A 67 -2.59 11.05 -34.12
CA MET A 67 -3.22 9.80 -33.68
C MET A 67 -2.17 8.70 -33.41
N ALA A 68 -1.15 8.59 -34.26
CA ALA A 68 -0.02 7.68 -34.08
C ALA A 68 0.75 8.00 -32.78
N LEU A 69 1.12 9.26 -32.56
CA LEU A 69 1.77 9.70 -31.32
C LEU A 69 0.90 9.45 -30.09
N GLN A 70 -0.41 9.62 -30.20
CA GLN A 70 -1.33 9.35 -29.10
C GLN A 70 -1.43 7.85 -28.79
N ARG A 71 -1.46 7.00 -29.82
CA ARG A 71 -1.40 5.53 -29.66
C ARG A 71 -0.09 5.12 -29.00
N GLU A 72 1.03 5.68 -29.42
CA GLU A 72 2.35 5.42 -28.84
C GLU A 72 2.42 5.83 -27.36
N ARG A 73 1.92 7.03 -27.01
CA ARG A 73 1.86 7.46 -25.60
C ARG A 73 0.99 6.51 -24.76
N ARG A 74 -0.14 6.05 -25.29
CA ARG A 74 -1.01 5.09 -24.60
C ARG A 74 -0.30 3.74 -24.41
N ALA A 75 0.43 3.27 -25.43
CA ALA A 75 1.21 2.04 -25.35
C ALA A 75 2.32 2.14 -24.30
N ARG A 76 3.11 3.22 -24.30
CA ARG A 76 4.14 3.49 -23.29
C ARG A 76 3.58 3.55 -21.87
N LYS A 77 2.41 4.19 -21.70
CA LYS A 77 1.73 4.25 -20.41
C LYS A 77 1.34 2.85 -19.91
N ARG A 78 0.73 2.03 -20.77
CA ARG A 78 0.37 0.64 -20.42
C ARG A 78 1.60 -0.20 -20.03
N GLN A 79 2.70 -0.06 -20.77
CA GLN A 79 3.95 -0.75 -20.43
C GLN A 79 4.49 -0.32 -19.06
N ASN A 80 4.51 0.99 -18.77
CA ASN A 80 4.96 1.48 -17.47
C ASN A 80 4.05 1.02 -16.32
N ASP A 81 2.73 1.03 -16.54
CA ASP A 81 1.77 0.54 -15.56
C ASP A 81 2.00 -0.96 -15.27
N GLN A 82 2.28 -1.77 -16.30
CA GLN A 82 2.62 -3.19 -16.19
C GLN A 82 3.93 -3.43 -15.43
N ILE A 83 5.00 -2.70 -15.76
CA ILE A 83 6.28 -2.78 -15.05
C ILE A 83 6.09 -2.42 -13.56
N GLY A 84 5.25 -1.42 -13.28
CA GLY A 84 4.89 -1.03 -11.92
C GLY A 84 4.17 -2.12 -11.14
N SER A 85 3.22 -2.84 -11.77
CA SER A 85 2.53 -3.95 -11.13
C SER A 85 3.44 -5.15 -10.89
N ASP A 86 4.29 -5.50 -11.86
CA ASP A 86 5.18 -6.65 -11.77
C ASP A 86 6.22 -6.44 -10.66
N ARG A 87 6.78 -5.23 -10.58
CA ARG A 87 7.71 -4.85 -9.50
C ARG A 87 7.05 -4.89 -8.13
N LYS A 88 5.76 -4.53 -8.03
CA LYS A 88 5.01 -4.63 -6.77
C LYS A 88 4.77 -6.08 -6.37
N ARG A 89 4.48 -6.95 -7.35
CA ARG A 89 4.30 -8.39 -7.13
C ARG A 89 5.59 -9.04 -6.62
N LEU A 90 6.72 -8.80 -7.28
CA LEU A 90 8.03 -9.31 -6.85
C LEU A 90 8.37 -8.93 -5.41
N ARG A 91 8.09 -7.69 -5.00
CA ARG A 91 8.30 -7.27 -3.60
C ARG A 91 7.43 -8.03 -2.60
N LEU A 92 6.18 -8.31 -2.96
CA LEU A 92 5.28 -9.09 -2.09
C LEU A 92 5.76 -10.54 -1.99
N ASP A 93 6.28 -11.10 -3.09
CA ASP A 93 6.83 -12.44 -3.12
C ASP A 93 8.09 -12.51 -2.21
N GLU A 94 9.03 -11.55 -2.32
CA GLU A 94 10.19 -11.43 -1.42
C GLU A 94 9.79 -11.27 0.06
N GLU A 95 8.81 -10.39 0.35
CA GLU A 95 8.30 -10.23 1.72
C GLU A 95 7.66 -11.52 2.24
N SER A 96 6.97 -12.28 1.37
CA SER A 96 6.33 -13.54 1.72
C SER A 96 7.33 -14.66 2.00
N GLU A 97 8.43 -14.74 1.25
CA GLU A 97 9.51 -15.69 1.51
C GLU A 97 10.18 -15.44 2.86
N VAL A 98 10.48 -14.17 3.18
CA VAL A 98 11.04 -13.79 4.48
C VAL A 98 10.08 -14.10 5.63
N LEU A 99 8.76 -13.94 5.41
CA LEU A 99 7.73 -14.32 6.37
C LEU A 99 7.66 -15.85 6.55
N TRP A 100 7.78 -16.60 5.47
CA TRP A 100 7.80 -18.06 5.49
C TRP A 100 9.02 -18.58 6.24
N ASP A 101 10.21 -18.06 5.96
CA ASP A 101 11.45 -18.46 6.64
C ASP A 101 11.41 -18.17 8.14
N LYS A 102 10.85 -17.03 8.54
CA LYS A 102 10.61 -16.71 9.95
C LYS A 102 9.63 -17.67 10.60
N THR A 103 8.55 -18.03 9.89
CA THR A 103 7.52 -18.94 10.41
C THR A 103 8.06 -20.36 10.52
N ARG A 104 8.80 -20.83 9.51
CA ARG A 104 9.51 -22.11 9.50
C ARG A 104 10.53 -22.19 10.63
N SER A 105 11.36 -21.16 10.79
CA SER A 105 12.34 -21.11 11.89
C SER A 105 11.67 -21.20 13.26
N LYS A 106 10.57 -20.45 13.47
CA LYS A 106 9.78 -20.54 14.72
C LYS A 106 9.18 -21.93 14.93
N TYR A 107 8.71 -22.57 13.87
CA TYR A 107 8.15 -23.92 13.94
C TYR A 107 9.22 -24.96 14.30
N LEU A 108 10.37 -24.92 13.62
CA LEU A 108 11.50 -25.80 13.92
C LEU A 108 12.02 -25.59 15.35
N GLN A 109 12.10 -24.34 15.79
CA GLN A 109 12.46 -24.02 17.17
C GLN A 109 11.43 -24.56 18.17
N ALA A 110 10.13 -24.44 17.87
CA ALA A 110 9.09 -25.02 18.72
C ALA A 110 9.18 -26.55 18.80
N ILE A 111 9.57 -27.23 17.72
CA ILE A 111 9.83 -28.67 17.74
C ILE A 111 11.07 -29.00 18.58
N SER A 112 12.17 -28.27 18.39
CA SER A 112 13.43 -28.53 19.11
C SER A 112 13.30 -28.27 20.61
N ASP A 113 12.54 -27.24 21.00
CA ASP A 113 12.26 -26.92 22.41
C ASP A 113 11.37 -27.97 23.08
N GLY A 114 10.69 -28.80 22.28
CA GLY A 114 9.81 -29.85 22.76
C GLY A 114 8.45 -29.34 23.29
N PRO A 115 7.54 -30.29 23.59
CA PRO A 115 6.24 -29.97 24.17
C PRO A 115 6.37 -29.58 25.64
N ILE A 116 5.67 -28.52 26.06
CA ILE A 116 5.68 -28.04 27.44
C ILE A 116 4.72 -28.85 28.32
N HIS A 117 3.59 -29.25 27.73
CA HIS A 117 2.55 -29.97 28.44
C HIS A 117 2.06 -31.15 27.61
N GLN A 118 1.74 -32.24 28.30
CA GLN A 118 1.02 -33.38 27.73
C GLN A 118 -0.34 -33.49 28.42
N CYS A 119 -1.44 -33.61 27.66
CA CYS A 119 -2.71 -33.93 28.31
C CYS A 119 -2.68 -35.38 28.76
N ILE A 120 -2.90 -35.60 30.06
CA ILE A 120 -3.08 -36.94 30.64
C ILE A 120 -4.33 -37.63 30.04
N CYS A 121 -5.29 -36.85 29.56
CA CYS A 121 -6.58 -37.33 29.07
C CYS A 121 -6.56 -37.92 27.65
N CYS A 122 -5.61 -37.51 26.81
CA CYS A 122 -5.62 -37.82 25.37
C CYS A 122 -4.22 -37.79 24.74
N ASP A 123 -3.17 -37.73 25.56
CA ASP A 123 -1.76 -37.67 25.17
C ASP A 123 -1.38 -36.57 24.17
N ARG A 124 -2.25 -35.59 23.96
CA ARG A 124 -1.96 -34.46 23.10
C ARG A 124 -0.85 -33.62 23.70
N LEU A 125 0.13 -33.32 22.86
CA LEU A 125 1.29 -32.49 23.18
C LEU A 125 0.99 -31.02 22.88
N TRP A 126 1.34 -30.15 23.82
CA TRP A 126 1.10 -28.71 23.74
C TRP A 126 2.44 -27.98 23.73
N PHE A 127 2.70 -27.26 22.64
CA PHE A 127 3.89 -26.44 22.49
C PHE A 127 3.62 -25.02 23.01
N LYS A 128 4.69 -24.33 23.42
CA LYS A 128 4.64 -22.95 23.96
C LYS A 128 3.79 -21.98 23.14
N HIS A 129 3.87 -22.12 21.83
CA HIS A 129 3.25 -21.24 20.85
C HIS A 129 1.81 -21.65 20.49
N SER A 130 1.37 -22.84 20.91
CA SER A 130 0.01 -23.37 20.69
C SER A 130 -0.99 -22.89 21.75
N ILE A 131 -0.51 -22.26 22.84
CA ILE A 131 -1.34 -21.91 23.99
C ILE A 131 -1.67 -20.42 23.95
N SER A 132 -2.94 -20.11 23.69
CA SER A 132 -3.44 -18.74 23.85
C SER A 132 -3.34 -18.29 25.31
N HIS A 133 -3.25 -16.98 25.55
CA HIS A 133 -3.17 -16.43 26.91
C HIS A 133 -4.35 -16.88 27.81
N GLN A 134 -5.55 -16.97 27.23
CA GLN A 134 -6.74 -17.46 27.94
C GLN A 134 -6.64 -18.95 28.26
N SER A 135 -6.07 -19.74 27.35
CA SER A 135 -5.84 -21.17 27.55
C SER A 135 -4.81 -21.42 28.67
N LYS A 136 -3.73 -20.64 28.77
CA LYS A 136 -2.74 -20.75 29.86
C LYS A 136 -3.37 -20.64 31.26
N MET A 137 -4.30 -19.70 31.44
CA MET A 137 -5.01 -19.51 32.72
C MET A 137 -5.93 -20.69 33.07
N GLY A 138 -6.54 -21.31 32.06
CA GLY A 138 -7.37 -22.50 32.23
C GLY A 138 -6.57 -23.77 32.56
N LEU A 139 -5.33 -23.88 32.04
CA LEU A 139 -4.44 -25.01 32.30
C LEU A 139 -3.86 -24.98 33.71
N GLN A 140 -3.67 -23.81 34.35
CA GLN A 140 -3.28 -23.74 35.77
C GLN A 140 -4.33 -24.34 36.72
N LYS A 141 -5.60 -24.36 36.31
CA LYS A 141 -6.71 -24.93 37.10
C LYS A 141 -6.92 -26.43 36.85
N LYS A 142 -6.30 -27.02 35.82
CA LYS A 142 -6.42 -28.44 35.48
C LYS A 142 -5.09 -29.14 35.77
N LYS A 143 -5.13 -30.31 36.42
CA LYS A 143 -3.95 -31.13 36.77
C LYS A 143 -3.17 -31.52 35.51
N ILE A 144 -2.25 -30.68 35.06
CA ILE A 144 -1.39 -30.92 33.91
C ILE A 144 0.03 -31.00 34.44
N LEU A 145 0.69 -32.13 34.16
CA LEU A 145 2.09 -32.34 34.53
C LEU A 145 2.97 -31.50 33.60
N GLN A 146 3.94 -30.80 34.18
CA GLN A 146 5.06 -30.25 33.42
C GLN A 146 5.94 -31.42 32.99
N VAL A 147 6.25 -31.49 31.70
CA VAL A 147 7.23 -32.45 31.19
C VAL A 147 8.62 -31.93 31.61
N PRO A 148 9.49 -32.78 32.21
CA PRO A 148 10.83 -32.38 32.64
C PRO A 148 11.75 -31.99 31.47
#